data_AF-A0A5C7GG18-F1
#
_entry.id   AF-A0A5C7GG18-F1
#
_cell.length_a   1.000
_cell.length_b   1.000
_cell.length_c   1.000
_cell.angle_alpha   90.00
_cell.angle_beta   90.00
_cell.angle_gamma   90.00
#
_symmetry.space_group_name_H-M   'P 1'
#
loop_
_entity.id
_entity.type
_entity.pdbx_description
1 polymer ?
#
loop_
_entity_poly.entity_id
_entity_poly.type
_entity_poly.pdbx_seq_one_letter_code
_entity_poly.pdbx_strand_id
1 'polypeptide(L)'
;MTVKEGDIFISKLERNFFGAFRILKTNGKTSFTEDLECILVGITKYIGLEKPKLNDKNLTEILIENRFFCNNKSAIGIRILKGIENFEYLGNIPLKKDERNFKIEIGDSTNGCHPYYGAFDKNFGQDAFYEWRWENEKEEFQQEVEIAKIESEKRAEEYRKRNMKPKKMMDEKSFWEVIDKIDWSKSDDEERMLTAIKFLANKKVTEIKQFQENLSYKLYLLDNEENAKNIGENSYGKDNFSADYFLYARCCVIANGKSMFESVILDSKKMPKDLDFEPLLYLATSAYEQKMKKDFEYESGCDYETYSNINGWK
;
A
#
# COMPACT_ATOMS: atom_id res chain seq x y z
N MET A 1 -25.77 3.05 -6.37
CA MET A 1 -26.53 1.82 -6.70
C MET A 1 -26.99 1.20 -5.40
N THR A 2 -28.24 0.76 -5.28
CA THR A 2 -28.72 0.05 -4.08
C THR A 2 -28.52 -1.44 -4.28
N VAL A 3 -27.81 -2.09 -3.36
CA VAL A 3 -27.55 -3.54 -3.40
C VAL A 3 -28.39 -4.27 -2.36
N LYS A 4 -28.74 -5.52 -2.64
CA LYS A 4 -29.54 -6.39 -1.79
C LYS A 4 -28.82 -7.70 -1.51
N GLU A 5 -29.11 -8.28 -0.35
CA GLU A 5 -28.70 -9.65 -0.05
C GLU A 5 -29.21 -10.61 -1.15
N GLY A 6 -28.31 -11.45 -1.66
CA GLY A 6 -28.58 -12.38 -2.76
C GLY A 6 -28.33 -11.81 -4.17
N ASP A 7 -28.02 -10.51 -4.30
CA ASP A 7 -27.63 -9.95 -5.60
C ASP A 7 -26.34 -10.61 -6.10
N ILE A 8 -26.27 -10.83 -7.41
CA ILE A 8 -25.14 -11.44 -8.10
C ILE A 8 -24.64 -10.49 -9.18
N PHE A 9 -23.33 -10.35 -9.22
CA PHE A 9 -22.61 -9.52 -10.17
C PHE A 9 -21.61 -10.38 -10.94
N ILE A 10 -21.35 -9.99 -12.19
CA ILE A 10 -20.43 -10.67 -13.10
C ILE A 10 -19.08 -9.97 -13.05
N SER A 11 -18.03 -10.76 -12.88
CA SER A 11 -16.65 -10.31 -13.00
C SER A 11 -16.10 -10.67 -14.37
N LYS A 12 -15.43 -9.71 -15.02
CA LYS A 12 -14.61 -9.98 -16.20
C LYS A 12 -13.19 -10.27 -15.73
N LEU A 13 -12.70 -11.46 -16.03
CA LEU A 13 -11.43 -11.98 -15.56
C LEU A 13 -10.42 -12.05 -16.71
N GLU A 14 -9.20 -12.46 -16.38
CA GLU A 14 -8.14 -12.67 -17.37
C GLU A 14 -8.56 -13.70 -18.45
N ARG A 15 -7.91 -13.61 -19.61
CA ARG A 15 -8.16 -14.51 -20.76
C ARG A 15 -9.63 -14.57 -21.19
N ASN A 16 -10.37 -13.48 -20.96
CA ASN A 16 -11.80 -13.33 -21.25
C ASN A 16 -12.71 -14.31 -20.50
N PHE A 17 -12.25 -14.86 -19.37
CA PHE A 17 -13.12 -15.60 -18.49
C PHE A 17 -14.11 -14.68 -17.78
N PHE A 18 -15.23 -15.25 -17.37
CA PHE A 18 -16.22 -14.66 -16.51
C PHE A 18 -16.25 -15.40 -15.19
N GLY A 19 -16.22 -14.63 -14.10
CA GLY A 19 -16.54 -15.09 -12.76
C GLY A 19 -17.86 -14.47 -12.30
N ALA A 20 -18.28 -14.83 -11.10
CA ALA A 20 -19.38 -14.15 -10.43
C ALA A 20 -19.17 -14.10 -8.92
N PHE A 21 -19.74 -13.08 -8.29
CA PHE A 21 -19.79 -12.95 -6.84
C PHE A 21 -21.18 -12.58 -6.39
N ARG A 22 -21.52 -12.94 -5.15
CA ARG A 22 -22.82 -12.64 -4.55
C ARG A 22 -22.69 -11.78 -3.30
N ILE A 23 -23.71 -10.96 -3.07
CA ILE A 23 -23.84 -10.14 -1.87
C ILE A 23 -24.46 -10.99 -0.76
N LEU A 24 -23.71 -11.20 0.32
CA LEU A 24 -24.11 -12.02 1.47
C LEU A 24 -24.71 -11.18 2.60
N LYS A 25 -24.17 -9.97 2.83
CA LYS A 25 -24.67 -9.00 3.81
C LYS A 25 -24.47 -7.57 3.35
N THR A 26 -25.35 -6.69 3.79
CA THR A 26 -25.38 -5.26 3.43
C THR A 26 -25.46 -4.39 4.68
N ASN A 27 -25.34 -3.06 4.54
CA ASN A 27 -25.45 -2.10 5.65
C ASN A 27 -24.46 -2.32 6.80
N GLY A 28 -23.29 -2.88 6.53
CA GLY A 28 -22.22 -3.00 7.52
C GLY A 28 -21.44 -1.71 7.69
N LYS A 29 -20.87 -1.53 8.89
CA LYS A 29 -19.89 -0.48 9.18
C LYS A 29 -18.73 -1.10 9.94
N THR A 30 -17.52 -0.60 9.70
CA THR A 30 -16.32 -1.03 10.43
C THR A 30 -15.68 0.19 11.10
N SER A 31 -14.91 -0.03 12.18
CA SER A 31 -14.21 1.05 12.90
C SER A 31 -13.21 1.82 12.03
N PHE A 32 -12.74 1.21 10.94
CA PHE A 32 -11.78 1.82 10.02
C PHE A 32 -12.44 2.69 8.94
N THR A 33 -13.77 2.63 8.80
CA THR A 33 -14.51 3.31 7.73
C THR A 33 -15.92 3.71 8.19
N GLU A 34 -15.99 4.49 9.26
CA GLU A 34 -17.26 4.90 9.89
C GLU A 34 -18.23 5.60 8.90
N ASP A 35 -17.65 6.26 7.88
CA ASP A 35 -18.34 7.00 6.83
C ASP A 35 -18.65 6.18 5.56
N LEU A 36 -18.14 4.95 5.43
CA LEU A 36 -18.35 4.13 4.23
C LEU A 36 -19.15 2.87 4.55
N GLU A 37 -20.16 2.60 3.72
CA GLU A 37 -20.91 1.36 3.81
C GLU A 37 -20.03 0.17 3.38
N CYS A 38 -20.00 -0.85 4.23
CA CYS A 38 -19.37 -2.13 3.97
C CYS A 38 -20.42 -3.22 3.70
N ILE A 39 -20.06 -4.14 2.83
CA ILE A 39 -20.87 -5.30 2.48
C ILE A 39 -20.03 -6.58 2.63
N LEU A 40 -20.70 -7.71 2.87
CA LEU A 40 -20.05 -9.01 2.83
C LEU A 40 -20.29 -9.63 1.46
N VAL A 41 -19.21 -10.06 0.81
CA VAL A 41 -19.25 -10.59 -0.55
C VAL A 41 -18.62 -11.97 -0.56
N GLY A 42 -19.26 -12.91 -1.27
CA GLY A 42 -18.69 -14.23 -1.53
C GLY A 42 -18.45 -14.43 -3.01
N ILE A 43 -17.23 -14.81 -3.38
CA ILE A 43 -16.90 -15.24 -4.75
C ILE A 43 -17.53 -16.61 -4.97
N THR A 44 -18.26 -16.75 -6.08
CA THR A 44 -18.94 -18.00 -6.40
C THR A 44 -18.01 -18.97 -7.10
N LYS A 45 -18.40 -20.24 -7.22
CA LYS A 45 -17.67 -21.25 -8.01
C LYS A 45 -17.83 -21.08 -9.52
N TYR A 46 -18.63 -20.11 -9.99
CA TYR A 46 -18.81 -19.92 -11.42
C TYR A 46 -17.52 -19.40 -12.06
N ILE A 47 -17.05 -20.12 -13.09
CA ILE A 47 -15.93 -19.74 -13.94
C ILE A 47 -16.18 -20.30 -15.35
N GLY A 48 -16.07 -19.46 -16.37
CA GLY A 48 -16.26 -19.90 -17.76
C GLY A 48 -15.98 -18.84 -18.81
N LEU A 49 -15.93 -19.23 -20.07
CA LEU A 49 -15.74 -18.31 -21.21
C LEU A 49 -17.03 -17.61 -21.65
N GLU A 50 -18.17 -18.12 -21.23
CA GLU A 50 -19.47 -17.48 -21.45
C GLU A 50 -19.89 -16.69 -20.22
N LYS A 51 -20.80 -15.73 -20.40
CA LYS A 51 -21.41 -15.05 -19.25
C LYS A 51 -22.29 -16.03 -18.46
N PRO A 52 -22.32 -15.94 -17.12
CA PRO A 52 -23.20 -16.76 -16.31
C PRO A 52 -24.67 -16.49 -16.63
N LYS A 53 -25.49 -17.54 -16.52
CA LYS A 53 -26.95 -17.45 -16.56
C LYS A 53 -27.48 -17.60 -15.13
N LEU A 54 -28.55 -16.88 -14.80
CA LEU A 54 -29.08 -16.83 -13.42
C LEU A 54 -29.51 -18.20 -12.85
N ASN A 55 -29.75 -19.21 -13.70
CA ASN A 55 -30.09 -20.56 -13.29
C ASN A 55 -28.88 -21.48 -13.07
N ASP A 56 -27.65 -20.98 -13.22
CA ASP A 56 -26.44 -21.77 -12.97
C ASP A 56 -26.27 -22.04 -11.47
N LYS A 57 -26.18 -23.32 -11.11
CA LYS A 57 -26.04 -23.77 -9.72
C LYS A 57 -24.80 -23.21 -9.03
N ASN A 58 -23.72 -23.00 -9.79
CA ASN A 58 -22.43 -22.55 -9.26
C ASN A 58 -22.48 -21.13 -8.73
N LEU A 59 -23.49 -20.33 -9.12
CA LEU A 59 -23.72 -18.97 -8.60
C LEU A 59 -24.15 -18.94 -7.12
N THR A 60 -24.62 -20.07 -6.59
CA THR A 60 -25.04 -20.19 -5.18
C THR A 60 -24.06 -20.99 -4.33
N GLU A 61 -22.95 -21.42 -4.92
CA GLU A 61 -21.87 -22.11 -4.23
C GLU A 61 -20.72 -21.14 -4.07
N ILE A 62 -20.34 -20.82 -2.83
CA ILE A 62 -19.17 -20.01 -2.56
C ILE A 62 -17.92 -20.85 -2.84
N LEU A 63 -16.95 -20.24 -3.52
CA LEU A 63 -15.66 -20.86 -3.80
C LEU A 63 -14.95 -21.17 -2.48
N ILE A 64 -14.41 -22.39 -2.38
CA ILE A 64 -13.38 -22.71 -1.40
C ILE A 64 -12.06 -22.60 -2.15
N GLU A 65 -11.27 -21.60 -1.82
CA GLU A 65 -9.95 -21.44 -2.42
C GLU A 65 -8.95 -22.23 -1.57
N ASN A 66 -8.42 -23.31 -2.14
CA ASN A 66 -7.68 -24.34 -1.43
C ASN A 66 -6.23 -23.96 -1.17
N ARG A 67 -5.68 -23.02 -1.94
CA ARG A 67 -4.22 -22.82 -2.01
C ARG A 67 -3.76 -21.40 -1.81
N PHE A 68 -4.36 -20.44 -2.52
CA PHE A 68 -3.85 -19.08 -2.57
C PHE A 68 -4.29 -18.28 -1.33
N PHE A 69 -5.05 -17.20 -1.52
CA PHE A 69 -5.24 -16.20 -0.48
C PHE A 69 -6.04 -16.70 0.72
N CYS A 70 -7.08 -17.51 0.48
CA CYS A 70 -7.98 -18.04 1.52
C CYS A 70 -7.51 -19.37 2.12
N ASN A 71 -6.60 -20.09 1.47
CA ASN A 71 -5.95 -21.33 1.96
C ASN A 71 -6.92 -22.32 2.68
N ASN A 72 -7.74 -23.01 1.90
CA ASN A 72 -8.80 -23.95 2.32
C ASN A 72 -9.99 -23.30 3.05
N LYS A 73 -10.23 -22.01 2.82
CA LYS A 73 -11.40 -21.30 3.36
C LYS A 73 -12.28 -20.77 2.24
N SER A 74 -13.51 -20.44 2.59
CA SER A 74 -14.43 -19.78 1.68
C SER A 74 -13.89 -18.41 1.25
N ALA A 75 -13.95 -18.12 -0.04
CA ALA A 75 -13.58 -16.84 -0.62
C ALA A 75 -14.64 -15.77 -0.32
N ILE A 76 -14.71 -15.40 0.96
CA ILE A 76 -15.62 -14.41 1.53
C ILE A 76 -14.81 -13.27 2.11
N GLY A 77 -15.18 -12.04 1.76
CA GLY A 77 -14.52 -10.85 2.27
C GLY A 77 -15.48 -9.69 2.48
N ILE A 78 -15.10 -8.81 3.39
CA ILE A 78 -15.72 -7.51 3.58
C ILE A 78 -15.22 -6.59 2.47
N ARG A 79 -16.15 -5.87 1.83
CA ARG A 79 -15.83 -4.89 0.79
C ARG A 79 -16.48 -3.55 1.08
N ILE A 80 -15.77 -2.48 0.77
CA ILE A 80 -16.36 -1.15 0.67
C ILE A 80 -17.30 -1.15 -0.53
N LEU A 81 -18.54 -0.67 -0.38
CA LEU A 81 -19.54 -0.70 -1.45
C LEU A 81 -19.10 0.06 -2.71
N LYS A 82 -18.31 1.13 -2.54
CA LYS A 82 -17.76 1.93 -3.64
C LYS A 82 -16.97 1.05 -4.63
N GLY A 83 -17.25 1.19 -5.92
CA GLY A 83 -16.61 0.45 -7.00
C GLY A 83 -17.46 -0.70 -7.55
N ILE A 84 -18.53 -1.11 -6.84
CA ILE A 84 -19.47 -2.15 -7.31
C ILE A 84 -20.17 -1.76 -8.61
N GLU A 85 -20.34 -0.46 -8.86
CA GLU A 85 -20.95 0.09 -10.07
C GLU A 85 -20.18 -0.27 -11.35
N ASN A 86 -18.92 -0.72 -11.22
CA ASN A 86 -18.10 -1.17 -12.35
C ASN A 86 -18.40 -2.61 -12.78
N PHE A 87 -19.25 -3.33 -12.05
CA PHE A 87 -19.62 -4.71 -12.33
C PHE A 87 -21.02 -4.81 -12.92
N GLU A 88 -21.19 -5.79 -13.80
CA GLU A 88 -22.47 -6.04 -14.44
C GLU A 88 -23.39 -6.80 -13.49
N TYR A 89 -24.57 -6.25 -13.20
CA TYR A 89 -25.60 -6.91 -12.40
C TYR A 89 -26.24 -8.05 -13.21
N LEU A 90 -26.18 -9.28 -12.68
CA LEU A 90 -26.79 -10.44 -13.33
C LEU A 90 -28.24 -10.65 -12.88
N GLY A 91 -28.53 -10.44 -11.59
CA GLY A 91 -29.82 -10.72 -10.99
C GLY A 91 -29.71 -11.02 -9.50
N ASN A 92 -30.80 -11.46 -8.90
CA ASN A 92 -30.87 -11.82 -7.49
C ASN A 92 -31.29 -13.29 -7.35
N ILE A 93 -30.53 -14.04 -6.55
CA ILE A 93 -30.94 -15.37 -6.07
C ILE A 93 -31.04 -15.29 -4.55
N PRO A 94 -32.16 -15.70 -3.92
CA PRO A 94 -32.29 -15.65 -2.47
C PRO A 94 -31.18 -16.41 -1.74
N LEU A 95 -30.73 -15.87 -0.60
CA LEU A 95 -29.76 -16.52 0.27
C LEU A 95 -30.34 -17.81 0.88
N LYS A 96 -29.51 -18.84 0.95
CA LYS A 96 -29.74 -20.08 1.71
C LYS A 96 -29.79 -19.76 3.21
N LYS A 97 -30.38 -20.67 3.99
CA LYS A 97 -30.54 -20.48 5.44
C LYS A 97 -29.22 -20.21 6.14
N ASP A 98 -28.16 -20.94 5.80
CA ASP A 98 -26.86 -20.80 6.44
C ASP A 98 -26.15 -19.49 6.04
N GLU A 99 -26.32 -19.05 4.79
CA GLU A 99 -25.76 -17.77 4.32
C GLU A 99 -26.37 -16.56 5.04
N ARG A 100 -27.61 -16.66 5.48
CA ARG A 100 -28.28 -15.58 6.24
C ARG A 100 -27.67 -15.36 7.63
N ASN A 101 -26.93 -16.34 8.15
CA ASN A 101 -26.30 -16.28 9.47
C ASN A 101 -24.93 -15.57 9.43
N PHE A 102 -24.37 -15.29 8.25
CA PHE A 102 -23.13 -14.53 8.15
C PHE A 102 -23.26 -13.14 8.73
N LYS A 103 -22.14 -12.61 9.25
CA LYS A 103 -22.06 -11.27 9.83
C LYS A 103 -20.88 -10.52 9.25
N ILE A 104 -20.96 -9.19 9.27
CA ILE A 104 -19.85 -8.32 8.91
C ILE A 104 -19.04 -8.10 10.20
N GLU A 105 -18.08 -8.99 10.46
CA GLU A 105 -17.19 -8.92 11.62
C GLU A 105 -15.75 -9.12 11.15
N ILE A 106 -14.88 -8.14 11.44
CA ILE A 106 -13.43 -8.24 11.17
C ILE A 106 -12.82 -9.16 12.21
N GLY A 107 -11.86 -10.01 11.81
CA GLY A 107 -11.00 -10.68 12.78
C GLY A 107 -9.86 -11.44 12.12
N ASP A 108 -9.07 -12.11 12.93
CA ASP A 108 -7.84 -12.83 12.55
C ASP A 108 -8.09 -14.21 11.91
N SER A 109 -9.34 -14.49 11.50
CA SER A 109 -9.81 -15.79 11.02
C SER A 109 -9.89 -16.92 12.06
N THR A 110 -9.66 -16.66 13.35
CA THR A 110 -9.62 -17.73 14.37
C THR A 110 -10.98 -18.07 15.00
N ASN A 111 -12.02 -17.25 14.79
CA ASN A 111 -13.35 -17.43 15.39
C ASN A 111 -14.53 -17.12 14.44
N GLY A 112 -14.37 -17.40 13.13
CA GLY A 112 -15.42 -17.16 12.13
C GLY A 112 -15.56 -15.70 11.68
N CYS A 113 -14.71 -14.80 12.20
CA CYS A 113 -14.54 -13.45 11.68
C CYS A 113 -13.85 -13.47 10.31
N HIS A 114 -14.13 -12.46 9.49
CA HIS A 114 -13.61 -12.37 8.12
C HIS A 114 -12.32 -11.54 8.09
N PRO A 115 -11.17 -12.14 7.73
CA PRO A 115 -9.88 -11.45 7.74
C PRO A 115 -9.70 -10.46 6.60
N TYR A 116 -10.58 -10.47 5.61
CA TYR A 116 -10.34 -9.79 4.35
C TYR A 116 -11.23 -8.56 4.22
N TYR A 117 -10.58 -7.41 4.16
CA TYR A 117 -11.20 -6.10 4.01
C TYR A 117 -10.56 -5.38 2.81
N GLY A 118 -11.35 -4.74 1.94
CA GLY A 118 -10.81 -4.01 0.79
C GLY A 118 -11.86 -3.32 -0.08
N ALA A 119 -11.41 -2.57 -1.09
CA ALA A 119 -12.28 -2.05 -2.15
C ALA A 119 -12.46 -3.09 -3.26
N PHE A 120 -13.41 -2.84 -4.18
CA PHE A 120 -13.50 -3.63 -5.41
C PHE A 120 -12.40 -3.20 -6.40
N ASP A 121 -11.54 -4.13 -6.79
CA ASP A 121 -10.60 -3.96 -7.90
C ASP A 121 -11.21 -4.48 -9.22
N LYS A 122 -10.63 -4.07 -10.36
CA LYS A 122 -11.16 -4.42 -11.70
C LYS A 122 -11.26 -5.93 -11.99
N ASN A 123 -10.48 -6.75 -11.30
CA ASN A 123 -10.38 -8.20 -11.51
C ASN A 123 -11.00 -8.97 -10.32
N PHE A 124 -11.80 -8.33 -9.48
CA PHE A 124 -12.38 -8.96 -8.29
C PHE A 124 -13.08 -10.29 -8.66
N GLY A 125 -12.75 -11.38 -7.97
CA GLY A 125 -13.21 -12.73 -8.31
C GLY A 125 -12.19 -13.58 -9.08
N GLN A 126 -10.99 -13.05 -9.33
CA GLN A 126 -9.88 -13.75 -10.00
C GLN A 126 -9.50 -15.07 -9.30
N ASP A 127 -9.77 -15.22 -8.01
CA ASP A 127 -9.54 -16.43 -7.22
C ASP A 127 -10.18 -17.67 -7.87
N ALA A 128 -11.39 -17.53 -8.43
CA ALA A 128 -12.09 -18.61 -9.14
C ALA A 128 -11.34 -19.04 -10.41
N PHE A 129 -10.72 -18.09 -11.10
CA PHE A 129 -9.90 -18.37 -12.27
C PHE A 129 -8.57 -19.03 -11.88
N TYR A 130 -7.93 -18.60 -10.79
CA TYR A 130 -6.70 -19.24 -10.32
C TYR A 130 -6.91 -20.69 -9.87
N GLU A 131 -8.00 -20.99 -9.17
CA GLU A 131 -8.37 -22.38 -8.85
C GLU A 131 -8.66 -23.18 -10.13
N TRP A 132 -9.40 -22.61 -11.10
CA TRP A 132 -9.62 -23.26 -12.39
C TRP A 132 -8.32 -23.56 -13.13
N ARG A 133 -7.38 -22.60 -13.20
CA ARG A 133 -6.06 -22.81 -13.82
C ARG A 133 -5.28 -23.89 -13.09
N TRP A 134 -5.34 -23.92 -11.76
CA TRP A 134 -4.66 -24.96 -11.00
C TRP A 134 -5.21 -26.36 -11.29
N GLU A 135 -6.52 -26.48 -11.50
CA GLU A 135 -7.16 -27.78 -11.80
C GLU A 135 -6.96 -28.22 -13.26
N ASN A 136 -6.90 -27.28 -14.20
CA ASN A 136 -6.94 -27.57 -15.64
C ASN A 136 -5.60 -27.37 -16.35
N GLU A 137 -4.74 -26.50 -15.84
CA GLU A 137 -3.51 -26.00 -16.49
C GLU A 137 -2.35 -25.90 -15.49
N LYS A 138 -2.30 -26.83 -14.52
CA LYS A 138 -1.38 -26.75 -13.37
C LYS A 138 0.07 -26.48 -13.75
N GLU A 139 0.61 -27.27 -14.69
CA GLU A 139 2.03 -27.20 -15.06
C GLU A 139 2.37 -25.86 -15.70
N GLU A 140 1.54 -25.39 -16.62
CA GLU A 140 1.70 -24.08 -17.27
C GLU A 140 1.60 -22.94 -16.23
N PHE A 141 0.61 -23.00 -15.35
CA PHE A 141 0.44 -21.97 -14.32
C PHE A 141 1.61 -21.93 -13.32
N GLN A 142 2.14 -23.08 -12.92
CA GLN A 142 3.32 -23.14 -12.07
C GLN A 142 4.58 -22.59 -12.77
N GLN A 143 4.74 -22.87 -14.07
CA GLN A 143 5.85 -22.31 -14.85
C GLN A 143 5.76 -20.79 -14.94
N GLU A 144 4.58 -20.22 -15.18
CA GLU A 144 4.39 -18.77 -15.19
C GLU A 144 4.73 -18.12 -13.85
N VAL A 145 4.28 -18.72 -12.74
CA VAL A 145 4.60 -18.23 -11.39
C VAL A 145 6.11 -18.26 -11.14
N GLU A 146 6.80 -19.33 -11.54
CA GLU A 146 8.26 -19.42 -11.39
C GLU A 146 8.98 -18.41 -12.27
N ILE A 147 8.54 -18.22 -13.52
CA ILE A 147 9.08 -17.17 -14.40
C ILE A 147 8.90 -15.79 -13.76
N ALA A 148 7.69 -15.47 -13.28
CA ALA A 148 7.40 -14.19 -12.62
C ALA A 148 8.26 -13.97 -11.37
N LYS A 149 8.51 -15.04 -10.60
CA LYS A 149 9.42 -15.03 -9.44
C LYS A 149 10.86 -14.74 -9.88
N ILE A 150 11.39 -15.46 -10.86
CA ILE A 150 12.75 -15.23 -11.40
C ILE A 150 12.90 -13.81 -11.94
N GLU A 151 11.90 -13.30 -12.65
CA GLU A 151 11.88 -11.91 -13.13
C GLU A 151 11.85 -10.90 -11.98
N SER A 152 11.07 -11.18 -10.94
CA SER A 152 11.04 -10.35 -9.73
C SER A 152 12.39 -10.33 -9.01
N GLU A 153 13.05 -11.49 -8.89
CA GLU A 153 14.39 -11.62 -8.32
C GLU A 153 15.43 -10.85 -9.15
N LYS A 154 15.36 -10.94 -10.48
CA LYS A 154 16.19 -10.15 -11.40
C LYS A 154 15.98 -8.65 -11.23
N ARG A 155 14.72 -8.19 -11.19
CA ARG A 155 14.41 -6.77 -10.94
C ARG A 155 14.97 -6.30 -9.61
N ALA A 156 14.82 -7.11 -8.55
CA ALA A 156 15.38 -6.80 -7.24
C ALA A 156 16.93 -6.77 -7.27
N GLU A 157 17.58 -7.66 -8.02
CA GLU A 157 19.03 -7.66 -8.17
C GLU A 157 19.54 -6.47 -8.98
N GLU A 158 18.87 -6.11 -10.06
CA GLU A 158 19.15 -4.91 -10.86
C GLU A 158 18.98 -3.65 -10.02
N TYR A 159 17.90 -3.57 -9.24
CA TYR A 159 17.68 -2.51 -8.26
C TYR A 159 18.85 -2.44 -7.27
N ARG A 160 19.30 -3.58 -6.74
CA ARG A 160 20.47 -3.63 -5.83
C ARG A 160 21.78 -3.22 -6.48
N LYS A 161 21.92 -3.40 -7.80
CA LYS A 161 23.09 -2.96 -8.58
C LYS A 161 23.00 -1.50 -8.99
N ARG A 162 21.86 -0.83 -8.80
CA ARG A 162 21.70 0.58 -9.13
C ARG A 162 22.72 1.40 -8.36
N ASN A 163 23.41 2.26 -9.07
CA ASN A 163 24.32 3.22 -8.48
C ASN A 163 23.49 4.31 -7.79
N MET A 164 23.26 4.16 -6.47
CA MET A 164 22.50 5.08 -5.63
C MET A 164 23.29 6.38 -5.39
N LYS A 165 23.37 7.21 -6.42
CA LYS A 165 24.04 8.52 -6.36
C LYS A 165 23.04 9.63 -6.70
N PRO A 166 23.01 10.71 -5.93
CA PRO A 166 22.12 11.82 -6.25
C PRO A 166 22.49 12.40 -7.61
N LYS A 167 21.49 12.97 -8.30
CA LYS A 167 21.70 13.74 -9.53
C LYS A 167 22.33 15.09 -9.17
N LYS A 168 21.71 16.20 -9.55
CA LYS A 168 22.17 17.53 -9.11
C LYS A 168 21.45 17.88 -7.81
N MET A 169 22.23 18.10 -6.76
CA MET A 169 21.78 18.65 -5.48
C MET A 169 21.85 20.18 -5.48
N MET A 170 21.06 20.81 -4.61
CA MET A 170 21.24 22.21 -4.24
C MET A 170 22.41 22.30 -3.24
N ASP A 171 22.94 23.51 -3.04
CA ASP A 171 23.99 23.69 -2.05
C ASP A 171 23.47 23.46 -0.63
N GLU A 172 24.36 23.02 0.27
CA GLU A 172 24.00 22.66 1.65
C GLU A 172 23.32 23.82 2.39
N LYS A 173 23.78 25.06 2.21
CA LYS A 173 23.20 26.21 2.93
C LYS A 173 21.75 26.42 2.52
N SER A 174 21.47 26.39 1.21
CA SER A 174 20.12 26.55 0.70
C SER A 174 19.19 25.38 1.08
N PHE A 175 19.71 24.16 1.17
CA PHE A 175 18.93 23.01 1.65
C PHE A 175 18.49 23.23 3.11
N TRP A 176 19.42 23.52 4.01
CA TRP A 176 19.11 23.73 5.42
C TRP A 176 18.26 24.98 5.65
N GLU A 177 18.40 26.03 4.82
CA GLU A 177 17.53 27.20 4.88
C GLU A 177 16.05 26.84 4.64
N VAL A 178 15.75 25.85 3.80
CA VAL A 178 14.39 25.34 3.60
C VAL A 178 13.90 24.59 4.84
N ILE A 179 14.74 23.71 5.41
CA ILE A 179 14.42 22.94 6.62
C ILE A 179 14.16 23.86 7.82
N ASP A 180 14.96 24.93 7.97
CA ASP A 180 14.82 25.92 9.04
C ASP A 180 13.49 26.72 8.98
N LYS A 181 12.69 26.55 7.91
CA LYS A 181 11.35 27.14 7.80
C LYS A 181 10.25 26.27 8.41
N ILE A 182 10.55 25.07 8.89
CA ILE A 182 9.58 24.24 9.61
C ILE A 182 9.27 24.93 10.95
N ASP A 183 8.00 25.27 11.18
CA ASP A 183 7.57 26.06 12.34
C ASP A 183 7.19 25.17 13.52
N TRP A 184 8.20 24.75 14.29
CA TRP A 184 8.03 23.92 15.49
C TRP A 184 7.17 24.55 16.61
N SER A 185 6.78 25.83 16.50
CA SER A 185 5.83 26.43 17.45
C SER A 185 4.38 25.95 17.24
N LYS A 186 4.08 25.34 16.09
CA LYS A 186 2.77 24.74 15.78
C LYS A 186 2.66 23.34 16.37
N SER A 187 1.45 22.92 16.72
CA SER A 187 1.17 21.57 17.23
C SER A 187 0.79 20.60 16.12
N ASP A 188 0.17 21.10 15.05
CA ASP A 188 -0.25 20.33 13.89
C ASP A 188 0.84 20.29 12.83
N ASP A 189 1.07 19.11 12.26
CA ASP A 189 2.17 18.89 11.32
C ASP A 189 1.94 19.56 9.95
N GLU A 190 0.70 19.68 9.48
CA GLU A 190 0.40 20.42 8.25
C GLU A 190 0.71 21.91 8.44
N GLU A 191 0.34 22.47 9.59
CA GLU A 191 0.64 23.85 9.95
C GLU A 191 2.16 24.10 10.09
N ARG A 192 2.90 23.17 10.71
CA ARG A 192 4.38 23.24 10.84
C ARG A 192 5.06 23.36 9.48
N MET A 193 4.59 22.59 8.51
CA MET A 193 5.22 22.45 7.20
C MET A 193 4.90 23.61 6.24
N LEU A 194 3.79 24.33 6.47
CA LEU A 194 3.26 25.32 5.54
C LEU A 194 4.27 26.41 5.15
N THR A 195 5.07 26.89 6.09
CA THR A 195 6.08 27.94 5.83
C THR A 195 7.22 27.42 4.97
N ALA A 196 7.71 26.20 5.22
CA ALA A 196 8.75 25.56 4.42
C ALA A 196 8.28 25.24 3.00
N ILE A 197 7.04 24.72 2.86
CA ILE A 197 6.41 24.44 1.56
C ILE A 197 6.31 25.72 0.74
N LYS A 198 5.76 26.81 1.31
CA LYS A 198 5.65 28.12 0.63
C LYS A 198 7.02 28.68 0.24
N PHE A 199 8.01 28.53 1.12
CA PHE A 199 9.37 29.00 0.86
C PHE A 199 10.00 28.26 -0.33
N LEU A 200 9.89 26.92 -0.37
CA LEU A 200 10.41 26.13 -1.48
C LEU A 200 9.62 26.35 -2.78
N ALA A 201 8.29 26.51 -2.72
CA ALA A 201 7.44 26.75 -3.89
C ALA A 201 7.80 28.05 -4.65
N ASN A 202 8.36 29.04 -3.94
CA ASN A 202 8.86 30.28 -4.52
C ASN A 202 10.17 30.13 -5.29
N LYS A 203 10.89 29.01 -5.14
CA LYS A 203 12.11 28.68 -5.92
C LYS A 203 11.77 28.19 -7.33
N LYS A 204 12.79 28.00 -8.18
CA LYS A 204 12.62 27.41 -9.52
C LYS A 204 12.30 25.92 -9.40
N VAL A 205 11.58 25.36 -10.38
CA VAL A 205 11.30 23.90 -10.45
C VAL A 205 12.59 23.07 -10.36
N THR A 206 13.68 23.54 -10.97
CA THR A 206 14.99 22.87 -10.89
C THR A 206 15.55 22.83 -9.47
N GLU A 207 15.27 23.86 -8.66
CA GLU A 207 15.70 23.92 -7.25
C GLU A 207 14.82 23.03 -6.35
N ILE A 208 13.52 22.89 -6.66
CA ILE A 208 12.63 21.94 -5.97
C ILE A 208 13.11 20.50 -6.20
N LYS A 209 13.44 20.15 -7.45
CA LYS A 209 14.04 18.84 -7.80
C LYS A 209 15.38 18.62 -7.10
N GLN A 210 16.22 19.66 -7.05
CA GLN A 210 17.48 19.62 -6.33
C GLN A 210 17.28 19.41 -4.82
N PHE A 211 16.30 20.07 -4.19
CA PHE A 211 15.93 19.83 -2.80
C PHE A 211 15.54 18.36 -2.58
N GLN A 212 14.73 17.78 -3.47
CA GLN A 212 14.38 16.36 -3.41
C GLN A 212 15.64 15.47 -3.46
N GLU A 213 16.59 15.76 -4.34
CA GLU A 213 17.87 15.03 -4.38
C GLU A 213 18.64 15.11 -3.06
N ASN A 214 18.72 16.29 -2.44
CA ASN A 214 19.37 16.45 -1.13
C ASN A 214 18.65 15.66 -0.04
N LEU A 215 17.32 15.75 0.03
CA LEU A 215 16.52 15.06 1.03
C LEU A 215 16.70 13.54 0.89
N SER A 216 16.49 13.00 -0.32
CA SER A 216 16.62 11.57 -0.58
C SER A 216 18.02 11.06 -0.28
N TYR A 217 19.07 11.81 -0.63
CA TYR A 217 20.44 11.41 -0.33
C TYR A 217 20.75 11.42 1.17
N LYS A 218 20.28 12.42 1.91
CA LYS A 218 20.50 12.47 3.37
C LYS A 218 19.74 11.36 4.09
N LEU A 219 18.52 11.04 3.67
CA LEU A 219 17.76 9.89 4.19
C LEU A 219 18.48 8.57 3.88
N TYR A 220 18.99 8.41 2.65
CA TYR A 220 19.81 7.27 2.24
C TYR A 220 21.07 7.12 3.11
N LEU A 221 21.76 8.21 3.45
CA LEU A 221 22.94 8.15 4.33
C LEU A 221 22.59 7.69 5.76
N LEU A 222 21.39 8.00 6.24
CA LEU A 222 20.90 7.56 7.54
C LEU A 222 20.36 6.13 7.52
N ASP A 223 20.13 5.53 6.34
CA ASP A 223 19.66 4.16 6.16
C ASP A 223 20.78 3.16 6.48
N ASN A 224 20.87 2.73 7.73
CA ASN A 224 21.81 1.70 8.15
C ASN A 224 21.30 0.98 9.41
N GLU A 225 21.82 -0.23 9.62
CA GLU A 225 21.38 -1.12 10.69
C GLU A 225 21.60 -0.50 12.09
N GLU A 226 22.73 0.18 12.31
CA GLU A 226 23.06 0.76 13.62
C GLU A 226 22.10 1.91 13.99
N ASN A 227 21.72 2.75 13.04
CA ASN A 227 20.67 3.74 13.24
C ASN A 227 19.32 3.07 13.53
N ALA A 228 18.98 2.01 12.80
CA ALA A 228 17.71 1.28 12.96
C ALA A 228 17.61 0.57 14.34
N LYS A 229 18.72 0.11 14.91
CA LYS A 229 18.79 -0.42 16.30
C LYS A 229 18.58 0.65 17.38
N ASN A 230 18.59 1.92 17.00
CA ASN A 230 18.62 3.05 17.90
C ASN A 230 17.38 3.96 17.77
N ILE A 231 16.20 3.44 17.40
CA ILE A 231 14.98 4.25 17.31
C ILE A 231 13.97 4.06 18.45
N GLY A 232 14.30 3.27 19.48
CA GLY A 232 13.46 3.10 20.67
C GLY A 232 12.69 1.76 20.67
N GLU A 233 11.39 1.80 20.90
CA GLU A 233 10.51 0.64 21.02
C GLU A 233 10.52 -0.22 19.75
N ASN A 234 10.42 0.41 18.59
CA ASN A 234 10.41 -0.25 17.27
C ASN A 234 11.81 -0.48 16.69
N SER A 235 12.84 -0.58 17.52
CA SER A 235 14.23 -0.78 17.04
C SER A 235 14.42 -2.09 16.29
N TYR A 236 15.29 -2.07 15.29
CA TYR A 236 15.67 -3.25 14.53
C TYR A 236 16.21 -4.37 15.45
N GLY A 237 15.79 -5.60 15.20
CA GLY A 237 16.07 -6.77 16.05
C GLY A 237 15.03 -7.01 17.16
N LYS A 238 13.98 -6.19 17.24
CA LYS A 238 12.77 -6.45 18.04
C LYS A 238 11.60 -6.87 17.16
N ASP A 239 10.59 -7.49 17.76
CA ASP A 239 9.43 -8.07 17.05
C ASP A 239 8.60 -7.03 16.26
N ASN A 240 8.67 -5.75 16.62
CA ASN A 240 7.83 -4.68 16.07
C ASN A 240 8.57 -3.70 15.14
N PHE A 241 9.73 -4.07 14.59
CA PHE A 241 10.43 -3.20 13.65
C PHE A 241 9.57 -2.92 12.40
N SER A 242 9.32 -1.64 12.11
CA SER A 242 8.64 -1.18 10.90
C SER A 242 9.62 -0.39 10.02
N ALA A 243 9.75 -0.81 8.77
CA ALA A 243 10.60 -0.16 7.78
C ALA A 243 10.16 1.30 7.53
N ASP A 244 8.85 1.55 7.49
CA ASP A 244 8.26 2.87 7.30
C ASP A 244 8.54 3.75 8.51
N TYR A 245 8.33 3.22 9.72
CA TYR A 245 8.60 3.97 10.95
C TYR A 245 10.08 4.39 11.04
N PHE A 246 11.01 3.51 10.64
CA PHE A 246 12.43 3.88 10.59
C PHE A 246 12.71 5.00 9.57
N LEU A 247 12.07 4.98 8.40
CA LEU A 247 12.15 6.10 7.44
C LEU A 247 11.65 7.40 8.07
N TYR A 248 10.56 7.36 8.83
CA TYR A 248 9.99 8.56 9.45
C TYR A 248 10.85 9.07 10.61
N ALA A 249 11.51 8.18 11.36
CA ALA A 249 12.52 8.56 12.35
C ALA A 249 13.73 9.25 11.68
N ARG A 250 14.18 8.78 10.51
CA ARG A 250 15.22 9.47 9.72
C ARG A 250 14.76 10.84 9.22
N CYS A 251 13.48 10.99 8.88
CA CYS A 251 12.90 12.29 8.56
C CYS A 251 12.95 13.25 9.75
N CYS A 252 12.64 12.76 10.95
CA CYS A 252 12.74 13.54 12.20
C CYS A 252 14.17 14.06 12.43
N VAL A 253 15.20 13.25 12.16
CA VAL A 253 16.61 13.68 12.24
C VAL A 253 16.88 14.89 11.35
N ILE A 254 16.44 14.84 10.08
CA ILE A 254 16.66 15.93 9.12
C ILE A 254 15.83 17.15 9.48
N ALA A 255 14.57 16.97 9.91
CA ALA A 255 13.68 18.07 10.29
C ALA A 255 14.19 18.85 11.51
N ASN A 256 14.93 18.20 12.41
CA ASN A 256 15.63 18.84 13.53
C ASN A 256 16.94 19.57 13.12
N GLY A 257 17.21 19.64 11.81
CA GLY A 257 18.23 20.49 11.23
C GLY A 257 19.63 19.88 11.18
N LYS A 258 20.55 20.70 10.65
CA LYS A 258 21.90 20.28 10.28
C LYS A 258 22.68 19.64 11.43
N SER A 259 22.65 20.26 12.61
CA SER A 259 23.41 19.78 13.77
C SER A 259 22.93 18.40 14.22
N MET A 260 21.63 18.12 14.14
CA MET A 260 21.08 16.82 14.51
C MET A 260 21.54 15.75 13.51
N PHE A 261 21.37 16.02 12.22
CA PHE A 261 21.84 15.16 11.13
C PHE A 261 23.33 14.81 11.27
N GLU A 262 24.20 15.81 11.40
CA GLU A 262 25.64 15.58 11.55
C GLU A 262 25.98 14.77 12.81
N SER A 263 25.24 14.99 13.89
CA SER A 263 25.46 14.27 15.14
C SER A 263 25.11 12.77 15.03
N VAL A 264 24.04 12.43 14.31
CA VAL A 264 23.60 11.04 14.09
C VAL A 264 24.53 10.32 13.11
N ILE A 265 25.00 11.01 12.06
CA ILE A 265 26.00 10.47 11.15
C ILE A 265 27.28 10.03 11.89
N LEU A 266 27.64 10.74 12.97
CA LEU A 266 28.80 10.41 13.79
C LEU A 266 28.51 9.37 14.89
N ASP A 267 27.29 9.32 15.40
CA ASP A 267 26.90 8.47 16.51
C ASP A 267 25.41 8.06 16.42
N SER A 268 25.16 6.82 16.00
CA SER A 268 23.83 6.25 15.86
C SER A 268 23.01 6.28 17.16
N LYS A 269 23.64 6.36 18.34
CA LYS A 269 22.92 6.46 19.61
C LYS A 269 22.12 7.74 19.74
N LYS A 270 22.46 8.77 18.96
CA LYS A 270 21.75 10.06 18.90
C LYS A 270 20.49 10.02 18.03
N MET A 271 20.17 8.89 17.40
CA MET A 271 18.87 8.73 16.75
C MET A 271 17.73 9.08 17.72
N PRO A 272 16.72 9.85 17.28
CA PRO A 272 15.51 10.09 18.04
C PRO A 272 14.89 8.76 18.46
N LYS A 273 14.45 8.67 19.72
CA LYS A 273 13.75 7.49 20.25
C LYS A 273 12.27 7.79 20.25
N ASP A 274 11.49 6.89 19.65
CA ASP A 274 10.02 6.94 19.70
C ASP A 274 9.45 8.26 19.13
N LEU A 275 10.16 8.84 18.16
CA LEU A 275 9.83 10.08 17.48
C LEU A 275 9.99 9.92 15.97
N ASP A 276 9.05 10.49 15.23
CA ASP A 276 9.04 10.49 13.78
C ASP A 276 8.64 11.87 13.23
N PHE A 277 8.77 12.03 11.91
CA PHE A 277 8.26 13.20 11.19
C PHE A 277 8.06 12.87 9.71
N GLU A 278 7.11 11.98 9.41
CA GLU A 278 6.71 11.60 8.04
C GLU A 278 6.44 12.80 7.11
N PRO A 279 5.80 13.91 7.54
CA PRO A 279 5.44 15.03 6.65
C PRO A 279 6.58 15.59 5.80
N LEU A 280 7.83 15.46 6.25
CA LEU A 280 9.01 15.90 5.49
C LEU A 280 9.12 15.26 4.10
N LEU A 281 8.69 14.00 3.94
CA LEU A 281 8.72 13.29 2.65
C LEU A 281 7.94 14.03 1.57
N TYR A 282 6.87 14.73 1.94
CA TYR A 282 5.97 15.40 1.01
C TYR A 282 6.35 16.86 0.73
N LEU A 283 7.43 17.39 1.31
CA LEU A 283 7.78 18.82 1.22
C LEU A 283 8.00 19.27 -0.24
N ALA A 284 8.81 18.52 -1.00
CA ALA A 284 9.11 18.87 -2.39
C ALA A 284 7.88 18.73 -3.30
N THR A 285 7.11 17.65 -3.13
CA THR A 285 5.86 17.39 -3.84
C THR A 285 4.86 18.50 -3.61
N SER A 286 4.59 18.83 -2.34
CA SER A 286 3.68 19.90 -1.95
C SER A 286 4.11 21.26 -2.51
N ALA A 287 5.41 21.58 -2.47
CA ALA A 287 5.94 22.81 -3.02
C ALA A 287 5.79 22.89 -4.56
N TYR A 288 6.03 21.78 -5.25
CA TYR A 288 5.86 21.67 -6.70
C TYR A 288 4.40 21.79 -7.11
N GLU A 289 3.50 21.05 -6.47
CA GLU A 289 2.05 21.08 -6.74
C GLU A 289 1.46 22.44 -6.45
N GLN A 290 1.85 23.08 -5.34
CA GLN A 290 1.44 24.44 -5.04
C GLN A 290 1.82 25.41 -6.18
N LYS A 291 3.03 25.27 -6.72
CA LYS A 291 3.58 26.10 -7.79
C LYS A 291 2.97 25.81 -9.16
N MET A 292 2.87 24.55 -9.54
CA MET A 292 2.59 24.11 -10.91
C MET A 292 1.14 23.67 -11.12
N LYS A 293 0.39 23.42 -10.04
CA LYS A 293 -0.96 22.84 -10.06
C LYS A 293 -1.01 21.50 -10.81
N LYS A 294 0.05 20.71 -10.66
CA LYS A 294 0.28 19.41 -11.30
C LYS A 294 1.11 18.52 -10.39
N ASP A 295 0.91 17.22 -10.53
CA ASP A 295 1.62 16.18 -9.80
C ASP A 295 3.13 16.26 -10.04
N PHE A 296 3.90 15.98 -8.98
CA PHE A 296 5.35 16.02 -9.02
C PHE A 296 5.95 14.68 -9.48
N GLU A 297 6.02 14.49 -10.80
CA GLU A 297 6.69 13.33 -11.39
C GLU A 297 8.22 13.53 -11.41
N TYR A 298 8.88 13.16 -10.32
CA TYR A 298 10.33 13.21 -10.23
C TYR A 298 10.92 12.06 -9.41
N GLU A 299 11.76 11.25 -10.05
CA GLU A 299 12.53 10.19 -9.40
C GLU A 299 13.94 10.70 -9.06
N SER A 300 14.36 10.55 -7.80
CA SER A 300 15.70 10.93 -7.33
C SER A 300 16.80 9.97 -7.79
N GLY A 301 18.06 10.39 -7.68
CA GLY A 301 19.20 9.51 -7.94
C GLY A 301 19.42 8.44 -6.87
N CYS A 302 19.02 8.74 -5.63
CA CYS A 302 18.99 7.80 -4.50
C CYS A 302 17.56 7.44 -4.15
N ASP A 303 17.35 6.20 -3.77
CA ASP A 303 16.13 5.77 -3.08
C ASP A 303 16.32 5.99 -1.57
N TYR A 304 15.33 6.61 -0.92
CA TYR A 304 15.34 6.89 0.51
C TYR A 304 14.67 5.79 1.34
N GLU A 305 13.98 4.84 0.69
CA GLU A 305 13.29 3.74 1.35
C GLU A 305 14.27 2.90 2.18
N THR A 306 13.78 2.39 3.31
CA THR A 306 14.57 1.54 4.21
C THR A 306 15.12 0.33 3.45
N TYR A 307 16.39 -0.04 3.71
CA TYR A 307 17.19 -1.05 3.00
C TYR A 307 17.75 -0.65 1.62
N SER A 308 17.49 0.57 1.16
CA SER A 308 18.05 1.05 -0.12
C SER A 308 19.56 1.26 -0.05
N ASN A 309 20.11 1.63 1.10
CA ASN A 309 21.55 1.67 1.34
C ASN A 309 22.07 0.28 1.74
N ILE A 310 22.17 -0.61 0.76
CA ILE A 310 22.58 -2.00 0.94
C ILE A 310 23.89 -2.14 1.73
N ASN A 311 24.82 -1.19 1.61
CA ASN A 311 26.07 -1.23 2.37
C ASN A 311 25.92 -0.82 3.84
N GLY A 312 24.91 -0.02 4.19
CA GLY A 312 24.56 0.31 5.57
C GLY A 312 23.91 -0.85 6.34
N TRP A 313 23.50 -1.91 5.63
CA TRP A 313 22.83 -3.10 6.16
C TRP A 313 23.64 -4.39 5.99
N LYS A 314 24.96 -4.25 5.79
CA LYS A 314 25.92 -5.36 5.74
C LYS A 314 26.78 -5.36 6.99
#